data_AF-A0A1I3SUL5-F1
#
_entry.id   AF-A0A1I3SUL5-F1
#
_cell.length_a   1.000
_cell.length_b   1.000
_cell.length_c   1.000
_cell.angle_alpha   90.00
_cell.angle_beta   90.00
_cell.angle_gamma   90.00
#
_symmetry.space_group_name_H-M   'P 1'
#
loop_
_entity.id
_entity.type
_entity.pdbx_description
1 polymer ?
#
loop_
_entity_poly.entity_id
_entity_poly.type
_entity_poly.pdbx_seq_one_letter_code
_entity_poly.pdbx_strand_id
1 'polypeptide(L)'
;MTLDELRAHSLFPFADFRENDASFLMLELYWAALAREALGEDFAARCQPLQAAERDAEDVTYWEPVMLDFWRPDLRRGARILLLENPEGLPYCRDVASKTDCAVSVDLYFQRRGVTGPEDEIDQIVLLADMSDLARTVTTGALRRFLIDGATPAEMEAEWDDFLTRTGEGPTNAQLAAQQGDDAD
;
A
#
# COMPACT_ATOMS: atom_id res chain seq x y z
N MET A 1 20.20 -7.60 1.07
CA MET A 1 19.53 -7.38 2.36
C MET A 1 18.17 -8.06 2.30
N THR A 2 17.87 -8.91 3.27
CA THR A 2 16.57 -9.57 3.41
C THR A 2 15.63 -8.70 4.25
N LEU A 3 14.33 -9.00 4.23
CA LEU A 3 13.37 -8.33 5.11
C LEU A 3 13.69 -8.54 6.59
N ASP A 4 14.11 -9.75 6.98
CA ASP A 4 14.47 -10.05 8.36
C ASP A 4 15.69 -9.24 8.85
N GLU A 5 16.69 -9.03 7.97
CA GLU A 5 17.85 -8.18 8.29
C GLU A 5 17.44 -6.72 8.51
N LEU A 6 16.51 -6.20 7.69
CA LEU A 6 16.00 -4.83 7.82
C LEU A 6 15.19 -4.65 9.10
N ARG A 7 14.35 -5.63 9.47
CA ARG A 7 13.55 -5.60 10.70
C ARG A 7 14.39 -5.74 11.97
N ALA A 8 15.55 -6.39 11.89
CA ALA A 8 16.49 -6.50 12.99
C ALA A 8 17.36 -5.24 13.17
N HIS A 9 17.29 -4.27 12.25
CA HIS A 9 18.07 -3.04 12.33
C HIS A 9 17.61 -2.18 13.52
N SER A 10 18.56 -1.54 14.22
CA SER A 10 18.27 -0.77 15.44
C SER A 10 17.40 0.46 15.23
N LEU A 11 17.33 0.96 13.99
CA LEU A 11 16.48 2.09 13.62
C LEU A 11 15.08 1.66 13.19
N PHE A 12 14.79 0.37 13.02
CA PHE A 12 13.45 -0.09 12.66
C PHE A 12 12.43 0.40 13.70
N PRO A 13 11.27 0.98 13.32
CA PRO A 13 10.65 0.98 11.98
C PRO A 13 11.02 2.17 11.07
N PHE A 14 12.14 2.84 11.32
CA PHE A 14 12.66 3.99 10.55
C PHE A 14 11.76 5.24 10.66
N ALA A 15 11.20 5.47 11.85
CA ALA A 15 10.20 6.51 12.09
C ALA A 15 10.71 7.95 11.91
N ASP A 16 12.01 8.19 11.91
CA ASP A 16 12.65 9.51 11.72
C ASP A 16 12.97 9.82 10.24
N PHE A 17 12.43 9.06 9.29
CA PHE A 17 12.74 9.17 7.86
C PHE A 17 12.51 10.56 7.24
N ARG A 18 11.62 11.37 7.82
CA ARG A 18 11.37 12.74 7.36
C ARG A 18 12.61 13.63 7.50
N GLU A 19 13.42 13.39 8.53
CA GLU A 19 14.60 14.19 8.86
C GLU A 19 15.92 13.42 8.65
N ASN A 20 15.85 12.11 8.38
CA ASN A 20 17.00 11.21 8.30
C ASN A 20 17.03 10.44 6.98
N ASP A 21 17.97 10.81 6.11
CA ASP A 21 18.16 10.19 4.79
C ASP A 21 18.50 8.69 4.88
N ALA A 22 19.21 8.26 5.91
CA ALA A 22 19.52 6.84 6.10
C ALA A 22 18.26 6.05 6.44
N SER A 23 17.39 6.60 7.31
CA SER A 23 16.11 5.97 7.64
C SER A 23 15.18 5.91 6.42
N PHE A 24 15.16 6.95 5.59
CA PHE A 24 14.41 6.93 4.33
C PHE A 24 14.92 5.87 3.36
N LEU A 25 16.24 5.79 3.15
CA LEU A 25 16.84 4.74 2.32
C LEU A 25 16.51 3.33 2.85
N MET A 26 16.47 3.16 4.16
CA MET A 26 16.11 1.86 4.77
C MET A 26 14.63 1.51 4.54
N LEU A 27 13.73 2.49 4.49
CA LEU A 27 12.34 2.27 4.05
C LEU A 27 12.27 1.85 2.59
N GLU A 28 12.99 2.52 1.69
CA GLU A 28 13.05 2.13 0.26
C GLU A 28 13.51 0.67 0.11
N LEU A 29 14.57 0.30 0.83
CA LEU A 29 15.09 -1.06 0.83
C LEU A 29 14.10 -2.07 1.42
N TYR A 30 13.37 -1.70 2.47
CA TYR A 30 12.33 -2.53 3.07
C TYR A 30 11.22 -2.85 2.09
N TRP A 31 10.64 -1.84 1.46
CA TRP A 31 9.53 -2.06 0.53
C TRP A 31 10.00 -2.80 -0.72
N ALA A 32 11.20 -2.50 -1.24
CA ALA A 32 11.80 -3.27 -2.33
C ALA A 32 12.04 -4.74 -1.98
N ALA A 33 12.48 -5.03 -0.75
CA ALA A 33 12.66 -6.40 -0.27
C ALA A 33 11.32 -7.13 -0.11
N LEU A 34 10.28 -6.44 0.39
CA LEU A 34 8.92 -6.98 0.49
C LEU A 34 8.34 -7.32 -0.87
N ALA A 35 8.46 -6.42 -1.84
CA ALA A 35 8.00 -6.66 -3.21
C ALA A 35 8.73 -7.85 -3.86
N ARG A 36 10.03 -8.00 -3.59
CA ARG A 36 10.81 -9.16 -4.06
C ARG A 36 10.36 -10.47 -3.41
N GLU A 37 10.10 -10.47 -2.10
CA GLU A 37 9.58 -11.64 -1.40
C GLU A 37 8.20 -12.04 -1.94
N ALA A 38 7.34 -11.05 -2.21
CA ALA A 38 6.04 -11.26 -2.81
C ALA A 38 6.14 -11.82 -4.23
N LEU A 39 6.93 -11.20 -5.11
CA LEU A 39 6.90 -11.45 -6.55
C LEU A 39 7.97 -12.43 -7.05
N GLY A 40 8.90 -12.83 -6.20
CA GLY A 40 10.00 -13.75 -6.50
C GLY A 40 11.27 -13.05 -7.00
N GLU A 41 12.33 -13.83 -7.19
CA GLU A 41 13.68 -13.32 -7.51
C GLU A 41 13.74 -12.60 -8.88
N ASP A 42 12.88 -12.99 -9.82
CA ASP A 42 12.78 -12.37 -11.15
C ASP A 42 12.11 -10.98 -11.13
N PHE A 43 11.64 -10.49 -9.97
CA PHE A 43 10.96 -9.21 -9.80
C PHE A 43 11.65 -8.07 -10.55
N ALA A 44 12.95 -7.89 -10.34
CA ALA A 44 13.73 -6.80 -10.92
C ALA A 44 13.89 -6.91 -12.45
N ALA A 45 13.78 -8.12 -13.01
CA ALA A 45 13.88 -8.34 -14.46
C ALA A 45 12.54 -8.14 -15.19
N ARG A 46 11.42 -8.33 -14.48
CA ARG A 46 10.07 -8.28 -15.07
C ARG A 46 9.32 -6.98 -14.78
N CYS A 47 9.79 -6.20 -13.80
CA CYS A 47 9.16 -4.95 -13.40
C CYS A 47 10.02 -3.75 -13.81
N GLN A 48 9.37 -2.66 -14.17
CA GLN A 48 9.99 -1.38 -14.48
C GLN A 48 9.47 -0.32 -13.51
N PRO A 49 10.34 0.57 -13.00
CA PRO A 49 9.90 1.67 -12.15
C PRO A 49 9.04 2.66 -12.94
N LEU A 50 8.00 3.20 -12.31
CA LEU A 50 7.17 4.28 -12.84
C LEU A 50 7.51 5.63 -12.20
N GLN A 51 7.81 5.62 -10.90
CA GLN A 51 8.23 6.79 -10.12
C GLN A 51 9.31 6.37 -9.14
N ALA A 52 10.22 7.29 -8.81
CA ALA A 52 11.16 7.08 -7.70
C ALA A 52 10.41 7.13 -6.37
N ALA A 53 11.02 6.60 -5.30
CA ALA A 53 10.52 6.86 -3.97
C ALA A 53 10.56 8.37 -3.66
N GLU A 54 9.56 8.85 -2.96
CA GLU A 54 9.36 10.27 -2.67
C GLU A 54 8.94 10.44 -1.21
N ARG A 55 9.72 11.24 -0.48
CA ARG A 55 9.55 11.43 0.97
C ARG A 55 8.36 12.31 1.31
N ASP A 56 8.16 13.38 0.54
CA ASP A 56 7.20 14.43 0.81
C ASP A 56 6.33 14.62 -0.43
N ALA A 57 5.54 13.61 -0.79
CA ALA A 57 4.76 13.64 -2.03
C ALA A 57 3.77 14.82 -2.02
N GLU A 58 4.14 15.91 -2.69
CA GLU A 58 3.36 17.16 -2.71
C GLU A 58 2.12 17.07 -3.63
N ASP A 59 2.05 16.05 -4.49
CA ASP A 59 1.17 16.00 -5.66
C ASP A 59 0.17 14.83 -5.66
N VAL A 60 -0.02 14.16 -4.51
CA VAL A 60 -0.99 13.07 -4.36
C VAL A 60 -2.11 13.52 -3.43
N THR A 61 -3.35 13.13 -3.73
CA THR A 61 -4.59 13.46 -2.98
C THR A 61 -4.49 13.16 -1.48
N TYR A 62 -3.52 12.34 -1.11
CA TYR A 62 -3.17 11.96 0.24
C TYR A 62 -1.64 12.12 0.33
N TRP A 63 -1.15 12.87 1.33
CA TRP A 63 0.23 13.36 1.42
C TRP A 63 1.22 12.26 1.86
N GLU A 64 0.96 11.00 1.53
CA GLU A 64 1.78 9.88 1.97
C GLU A 64 3.07 9.76 1.15
N PRO A 65 4.19 9.42 1.81
CA PRO A 65 5.43 9.08 1.14
C PRO A 65 5.26 7.93 0.15
N VAL A 66 5.77 8.10 -1.08
CA VAL A 66 5.83 7.03 -2.09
C VAL A 66 7.04 6.15 -1.81
N MET A 67 6.81 4.87 -1.55
CA MET A 67 7.88 3.92 -1.24
C MET A 67 8.29 3.09 -2.44
N LEU A 68 7.30 2.71 -3.26
CA LEU A 68 7.51 1.98 -4.50
C LEU A 68 6.41 2.36 -5.51
N ASP A 69 6.79 2.53 -6.77
CA ASP A 69 5.86 2.65 -7.89
C ASP A 69 6.45 1.96 -9.11
N PHE A 70 5.83 0.87 -9.55
CA PHE A 70 6.35 0.06 -10.65
C PHE A 70 5.23 -0.61 -11.43
N TRP A 71 5.58 -1.12 -12.61
CA TRP A 71 4.69 -1.92 -13.43
C TRP A 71 5.37 -3.11 -14.06
N ARG A 72 4.55 -4.09 -14.44
CA ARG A 72 4.95 -5.33 -15.10
C ARG A 72 4.44 -5.28 -16.55
N PRO A 73 5.32 -4.98 -17.54
CA PRO A 73 4.89 -4.69 -18.91
C PRO A 73 4.15 -5.84 -19.61
N ASP A 74 4.52 -7.09 -19.34
CA ASP A 74 3.90 -8.26 -19.96
C ASP A 74 2.46 -8.50 -19.48
N LEU A 75 2.09 -7.98 -18.31
CA LEU A 75 0.71 -8.02 -17.80
C LEU A 75 -0.07 -6.74 -18.02
N ARG A 76 0.60 -5.64 -18.36
CA ARG A 76 0.02 -4.29 -18.35
C ARG A 76 -0.68 -3.96 -17.02
N ARG A 77 0.01 -4.25 -15.91
CA ARG A 77 -0.46 -3.98 -14.53
C ARG A 77 0.66 -3.40 -13.69
N GLY A 78 0.31 -2.58 -12.69
CA GLY A 78 1.26 -1.96 -11.78
C GLY A 78 0.87 -2.06 -10.32
N ALA A 79 1.82 -1.71 -9.47
CA ALA A 79 1.59 -1.55 -8.05
C ALA A 79 2.29 -0.29 -7.55
N ARG A 80 1.64 0.39 -6.62
CA ARG A 80 2.19 1.50 -5.87
C ARG A 80 2.05 1.19 -4.38
N ILE A 81 3.10 1.45 -3.61
CA ILE A 81 3.07 1.37 -2.14
C ILE A 81 3.33 2.76 -1.59
N LEU A 82 2.41 3.22 -0.75
CA LEU A 82 2.46 4.46 0.02
C LEU A 82 2.63 4.11 1.50
N LEU A 83 3.45 4.87 2.22
CA LEU A 83 3.64 4.67 3.65
C LEU A 83 2.51 5.34 4.45
N LEU A 84 1.76 4.55 5.21
CA LEU A 84 0.81 5.09 6.18
C LEU A 84 1.53 5.52 7.46
N GLU A 85 1.28 6.76 7.85
CA GLU A 85 1.71 7.31 9.13
C GLU A 85 0.51 7.49 10.06
N ASN A 86 0.74 7.33 11.36
CA ASN A 86 -0.24 7.64 12.40
C ASN A 86 0.36 8.65 13.39
N PRO A 87 0.67 9.88 12.95
CA PRO A 87 1.40 10.87 13.77
C PRO A 87 0.56 11.34 14.97
N GLU A 88 -0.75 11.31 14.84
CA GLU A 88 -1.69 11.68 15.91
C GLU A 88 -1.90 10.56 16.93
N GLY A 89 -1.38 9.35 16.67
CA GLY A 89 -1.48 8.21 17.57
C GLY A 89 -2.93 7.75 17.78
N LEU A 90 -3.76 7.82 16.74
CA LEU A 90 -5.13 7.34 16.78
C LEU A 90 -5.17 5.83 17.07
N PRO A 91 -6.22 5.34 17.77
CA PRO A 91 -6.39 3.90 17.94
C PRO A 91 -6.58 3.21 16.58
N TYR A 92 -6.11 1.97 16.45
CA TYR A 92 -6.31 1.22 15.22
C TYR A 92 -7.78 0.84 15.03
N CYS A 93 -8.27 0.89 13.80
CA CYS A 93 -9.66 0.63 13.48
C CYS A 93 -10.11 -0.74 13.98
N ARG A 94 -9.29 -1.80 13.87
CA ARG A 94 -9.61 -3.14 14.39
C ARG A 94 -9.94 -3.19 15.89
N ASP A 95 -9.44 -2.23 16.65
CA ASP A 95 -9.56 -2.19 18.11
C ASP A 95 -10.72 -1.31 18.59
N VAL A 96 -11.41 -0.63 17.68
CA VAL A 96 -12.52 0.29 17.99
C VAL A 96 -13.78 0.00 17.17
N ALA A 97 -14.92 0.37 17.75
CA ALA A 97 -16.22 0.23 17.09
C ALA A 97 -16.46 1.31 16.02
N SER A 98 -16.08 2.56 16.32
CA SER A 98 -16.15 3.66 15.35
C SER A 98 -15.04 3.50 14.33
N LYS A 99 -15.39 3.54 13.03
CA LYS A 99 -14.42 3.42 11.92
C LYS A 99 -14.06 4.75 11.27
N THR A 100 -14.49 5.87 11.86
CA THR A 100 -14.27 7.24 11.35
C THR A 100 -13.10 7.94 11.99
N ASP A 101 -12.79 7.61 13.25
CA ASP A 101 -11.78 8.29 14.06
C ASP A 101 -10.72 7.29 14.53
N CYS A 102 -10.14 6.57 13.56
CA CYS A 102 -9.18 5.51 13.81
C CYS A 102 -8.12 5.44 12.69
N ALA A 103 -6.97 4.87 13.02
CA ALA A 103 -5.93 4.58 12.05
C ALA A 103 -6.11 3.19 11.44
N VAL A 104 -5.89 3.07 10.13
CA VAL A 104 -5.73 1.78 9.46
C VAL A 104 -4.23 1.46 9.37
N SER A 105 -3.88 0.19 9.49
CA SER A 105 -2.50 -0.28 9.26
C SER A 105 -2.27 -0.54 7.78
N VAL A 106 -3.34 -0.83 7.03
CA VAL A 106 -3.29 -1.09 5.60
C VAL A 106 -4.62 -0.76 4.94
N ASP A 107 -4.55 -0.17 3.76
CA ASP A 107 -5.68 0.03 2.85
C ASP A 107 -5.27 -0.24 1.40
N LEU A 108 -6.25 -0.49 0.54
CA LEU A 108 -6.01 -0.67 -0.88
C LEU A 108 -7.12 -0.09 -1.74
N TYR A 109 -6.73 0.40 -2.90
CA TYR A 109 -7.65 0.80 -3.96
C TYR A 109 -7.01 0.61 -5.33
N PHE A 110 -7.81 0.79 -6.39
CA PHE A 110 -7.37 0.67 -7.77
C PHE A 110 -7.44 2.00 -8.49
N GLN A 111 -6.49 2.24 -9.38
CA GLN A 111 -6.50 3.38 -10.27
C GLN A 111 -6.00 3.01 -11.67
N ARG A 112 -6.31 3.88 -12.63
CA ARG A 112 -5.72 3.85 -13.97
C ARG A 112 -4.46 4.71 -13.96
N ARG A 113 -3.32 4.11 -14.30
CA ARG A 113 -2.03 4.78 -14.29
C ARG A 113 -1.48 4.88 -15.71
N GLY A 114 -1.26 6.10 -16.19
CA GLY A 114 -0.56 6.34 -17.45
C GLY A 114 0.91 5.92 -17.35
N VAL A 115 1.41 5.20 -18.35
CA VAL A 115 2.80 4.74 -18.43
C VAL A 115 3.64 5.67 -19.32
N THR A 116 3.18 5.90 -20.55
CA THR A 116 3.84 6.80 -21.51
C THR A 116 3.03 8.07 -21.82
N GLY A 117 1.82 8.17 -21.26
CA GLY A 117 0.88 9.25 -21.46
C GLY A 117 -0.54 8.85 -21.02
N PRO A 118 -1.53 9.75 -21.17
CA PRO A 118 -2.91 9.51 -20.71
C PRO A 118 -3.67 8.45 -21.51
N GLU A 119 -3.21 8.11 -22.72
CA GLU A 119 -3.86 7.11 -23.58
C GLU A 119 -3.25 5.70 -23.40
N ASP A 120 -2.14 5.58 -22.67
CA ASP A 120 -1.42 4.32 -22.42
C ASP A 120 -1.48 3.98 -20.93
N GLU A 121 -2.68 3.60 -20.50
CA GLU A 121 -2.95 3.30 -19.10
C GLU A 121 -2.91 1.80 -18.79
N ILE A 122 -2.57 1.53 -17.54
CA ILE A 122 -2.58 0.21 -16.92
C ILE A 122 -3.44 0.22 -15.66
N ASP A 123 -3.92 -0.97 -15.25
CA ASP A 123 -4.51 -1.13 -13.93
C ASP A 123 -3.38 -1.12 -12.90
N GLN A 124 -3.51 -0.26 -11.90
CA GLN A 124 -2.57 -0.20 -10.79
C GLN A 124 -3.31 -0.42 -9.47
N ILE A 125 -2.81 -1.37 -8.68
CA ILE A 125 -3.16 -1.47 -7.27
C ILE A 125 -2.35 -0.44 -6.49
N VAL A 126 -3.01 0.35 -5.64
CA VAL A 126 -2.36 1.23 -4.69
C VAL A 126 -2.56 0.63 -3.30
N LEU A 127 -1.45 0.44 -2.59
CA LEU A 127 -1.39 -0.14 -1.25
C LEU A 127 -0.90 0.95 -0.32
N LEU A 128 -1.74 1.38 0.61
CA LEU A 128 -1.35 2.23 1.72
C LEU A 128 -1.02 1.29 2.87
N ALA A 129 0.19 1.36 3.41
CA ALA A 129 0.64 0.38 4.39
C ALA A 129 1.58 1.00 5.41
N ASP A 130 1.34 0.71 6.69
CA ASP A 130 2.30 0.97 7.75
C ASP A 130 3.36 -0.15 7.83
N MET A 131 4.21 -0.08 8.84
CA MET A 131 5.30 -1.05 9.04
C MET A 131 4.90 -2.25 9.93
N SER A 132 3.61 -2.48 10.16
CA SER A 132 3.10 -3.58 10.98
C SER A 132 3.16 -4.94 10.28
N ASP A 133 3.11 -6.04 11.06
CA ASP A 133 3.06 -7.39 10.51
C ASP A 133 1.76 -7.66 9.72
N LEU A 134 0.66 -7.00 10.08
CA LEU A 134 -0.60 -7.11 9.36
C LEU A 134 -0.46 -6.47 7.98
N ALA A 135 0.02 -5.23 7.92
CA ALA A 135 0.23 -4.51 6.67
C ALA A 135 1.16 -5.29 5.74
N ARG A 136 2.29 -5.78 6.26
CA ARG A 136 3.20 -6.65 5.51
C ARG A 136 2.48 -7.86 4.90
N THR A 137 1.71 -8.59 5.71
CA THR A 137 1.00 -9.80 5.26
C THR A 137 0.01 -9.48 4.14
N VAL A 138 -0.78 -8.42 4.33
CA VAL A 138 -1.79 -7.98 3.36
C VAL A 138 -1.13 -7.47 2.07
N THR A 139 -0.13 -6.59 2.16
CA THR A 139 0.61 -6.06 1.00
C THR A 139 1.24 -7.19 0.19
N THR A 140 1.94 -8.13 0.83
CA THR A 140 2.54 -9.29 0.15
C THR A 140 1.48 -10.15 -0.55
N GLY A 141 0.36 -10.43 0.13
CA GLY A 141 -0.74 -11.20 -0.44
C GLY A 141 -1.37 -10.50 -1.64
N ALA A 142 -1.68 -9.21 -1.52
CA ALA A 142 -2.31 -8.41 -2.57
C ALA A 142 -1.43 -8.27 -3.82
N LEU A 143 -0.12 -8.03 -3.62
CA LEU A 143 0.84 -7.98 -4.73
C LEU A 143 0.86 -9.30 -5.51
N ARG A 144 0.91 -10.44 -4.81
CA ARG A 144 0.90 -11.77 -5.45
C ARG A 144 -0.42 -12.01 -6.18
N ARG A 145 -1.53 -11.78 -5.51
CA ARG A 145 -2.87 -12.02 -6.05
C ARG A 145 -3.11 -11.22 -7.32
N PHE A 146 -2.69 -9.95 -7.34
CA PHE A 146 -2.88 -9.07 -8.49
C PHE A 146 -1.86 -9.25 -9.61
N LEU A 147 -0.57 -9.41 -9.29
CA LEU A 147 0.53 -9.40 -10.27
C LEU A 147 1.07 -10.79 -10.64
N ILE A 148 0.69 -11.85 -9.91
CA ILE A 148 1.06 -13.24 -10.23
C ILE A 148 -0.19 -14.03 -10.62
N ASP A 149 -1.21 -14.04 -9.76
CA ASP A 149 -2.39 -14.88 -9.96
C ASP A 149 -3.40 -14.25 -10.95
N GLY A 150 -3.20 -12.98 -11.30
CA GLY A 150 -3.98 -12.31 -12.34
C GLY A 150 -5.38 -11.87 -11.90
N ALA A 151 -5.64 -11.76 -10.60
CA ALA A 151 -6.92 -11.28 -10.06
C ALA A 151 -7.33 -9.95 -10.69
N THR A 152 -8.60 -9.82 -11.03
CA THR A 152 -9.17 -8.56 -11.51
C THR A 152 -9.38 -7.58 -10.35
N PRO A 153 -9.46 -6.26 -10.62
CA PRO A 153 -9.80 -5.27 -9.59
C PRO A 153 -11.08 -5.61 -8.82
N ALA A 154 -12.13 -6.04 -9.52
CA ALA A 154 -13.40 -6.42 -8.89
C ALA A 154 -13.28 -7.62 -7.94
N GLU A 155 -12.45 -8.62 -8.26
CA GLU A 155 -12.19 -9.74 -7.35
C GLU A 155 -11.41 -9.28 -6.11
N MET A 156 -10.40 -8.43 -6.32
CA MET A 156 -9.60 -7.88 -5.22
C MET A 156 -10.42 -6.99 -4.28
N GLU A 157 -11.30 -6.14 -4.82
CA GLU A 157 -12.20 -5.28 -4.04
C GLU A 157 -13.18 -6.11 -3.21
N ALA A 158 -13.73 -7.19 -3.77
CA ALA A 158 -14.61 -8.10 -3.03
C ALA A 158 -13.85 -8.85 -1.91
N GLU A 159 -12.63 -9.32 -2.19
CA GLU A 159 -11.76 -9.95 -1.19
C GLU A 159 -11.35 -8.96 -0.08
N TRP A 160 -11.14 -7.68 -0.44
CA TRP A 160 -10.84 -6.61 0.51
C TRP A 160 -12.01 -6.30 1.43
N ASP A 161 -13.23 -6.15 0.90
CA ASP A 161 -14.42 -5.88 1.71
C ASP A 161 -14.73 -7.03 2.69
N ASP A 162 -14.52 -8.29 2.28
CA ASP A 162 -14.58 -9.45 3.19
C ASP A 162 -13.51 -9.39 4.29
N PHE A 163 -12.27 -9.02 3.94
CA PHE A 163 -11.21 -8.84 4.91
C PHE A 163 -11.56 -7.75 5.94
N LEU A 164 -12.05 -6.59 5.49
CA LEU A 164 -12.48 -5.49 6.37
C LEU A 164 -13.62 -5.93 7.29
N THR A 165 -14.59 -6.68 6.77
CA THR A 165 -15.70 -7.25 7.56
C THR A 165 -15.20 -8.20 8.65
N ARG A 166 -14.23 -9.06 8.34
CA ARG A 166 -13.72 -10.07 9.29
C ARG A 166 -12.76 -9.50 10.33
N THR A 167 -11.99 -8.47 9.97
CA THR A 167 -10.89 -7.96 10.81
C THR A 167 -11.20 -6.62 11.47
N GLY A 168 -12.12 -5.84 10.91
CA GLY A 168 -12.41 -4.49 11.35
C GLY A 168 -11.30 -3.48 11.06
N GLU A 169 -10.33 -3.80 10.18
CA GLU A 169 -9.15 -3.00 9.86
C GLU A 169 -9.45 -1.67 9.13
N GLY A 170 -10.72 -1.38 8.86
CA GLY A 170 -11.20 -0.14 8.23
C GLY A 170 -12.71 -0.18 8.03
N PRO A 171 -13.31 0.89 7.50
CA PRO A 171 -14.73 0.90 7.13
C PRO A 171 -14.97 0.06 5.88
N THR A 172 -16.01 -0.77 5.88
CA THR A 172 -16.46 -1.50 4.69
C THR A 172 -17.16 -0.57 3.69
N ASN A 173 -17.34 -1.01 2.45
CA ASN A 173 -18.07 -0.24 1.44
C ASN A 173 -19.50 0.09 1.89
N ALA A 174 -20.16 -0.84 2.60
CA ALA A 174 -21.49 -0.61 3.15
C ALA A 174 -21.51 0.47 4.24
N GLN A 175 -20.46 0.56 5.06
CA GLN A 175 -20.33 1.59 6.10
C GLN A 175 -20.05 2.96 5.49
N LEU A 176 -19.18 3.02 4.48
CA LEU A 176 -18.92 4.25 3.73
C LEU A 176 -20.17 4.76 3.01
N ALA A 177 -20.94 3.87 2.38
CA ALA A 177 -22.19 4.24 1.71
C ALA A 177 -23.26 4.74 2.69
N ALA A 178 -23.35 4.16 3.90
CA ALA A 178 -24.28 4.63 4.92
C ALA A 178 -23.96 6.06 5.39
N GLN A 179 -22.67 6.38 5.56
CA GLN A 179 -22.22 7.73 5.95
C GLN A 179 -22.51 8.78 4.89
N GLN A 180 -22.27 8.47 3.61
CA GLN A 180 -22.58 9.38 2.51
C GLN A 180 -24.09 9.64 2.36
N GLY A 181 -24.94 8.71 2.82
CA GLY A 181 -26.38 8.88 2.88
C GLY A 181 -26.84 9.78 4.03
N ASP A 182 -26.18 9.69 5.19
CA ASP A 182 -26.49 10.50 6.38
C ASP A 182 -26.02 11.97 6.24
N ASP A 183 -24.99 12.25 5.43
CA ASP A 183 -24.51 13.62 5.14
C ASP A 183 -25.37 14.39 4.10
N ALA A 184 -26.39 13.74 3.52
CA ALA A 184 -27.24 14.30 2.47
C ALA A 184 -28.63 14.79 2.96
N ASP A 185 -28.94 14.61 4.26
CA ASP A 185 -30.19 15.02 4.94
C ASP A 185 -29.99 16.22 5.88
#